data_AF-A0A4U8SHY8-F1
#
_entry.id   AF-A0A4U8SHY8-F1
#
_cell.length_a   1.000
_cell.length_b   1.000
_cell.length_c   1.000
_cell.angle_alpha   90.00
_cell.angle_beta   90.00
_cell.angle_gamma   90.00
#
_symmetry.space_group_name_H-M   'P 1'
#
loop_
_entity.id
_entity.type
_entity.pdbx_description
1 polymer ?
#
loop_
_entity_poly.entity_id
_entity_poly.type
_entity_poly.pdbx_seq_one_letter_code
_entity_poly.pdbx_strand_id
1 'polypeptide(L)'
;MEILEFDCIESTQLFLAEKIRKEELKAPIMVIAQKQSGGIGSRGNVWENVQEGLYFSFALDSNALPQDLPLESVSIYFGFLFKEVLREFGSKIWLKYPNDLYKDCQKVGGIICTKIKETMVCGIGLNLKNDNQEFGSLDIQVSKEEIVDSFIQSLENNKKKLSWKQIFSKYSLEFPNNFQFTFHHNGRLISLRDSTLCEDGSILVEGERFYSLR
;
A
#
# COMPACT_ATOMS: atom_id res chain seq x y z
N MET A 1 -10.76 5.67 -14.78
CA MET A 1 -11.51 4.70 -13.94
C MET A 1 -12.65 5.44 -13.28
N GLU A 2 -13.73 4.76 -12.90
CA GLU A 2 -14.81 5.38 -12.10
C GLU A 2 -14.32 5.66 -10.67
N ILE A 3 -14.77 6.76 -10.06
CA ILE A 3 -14.40 7.18 -8.71
C ILE A 3 -15.66 7.46 -7.90
N LEU A 4 -15.77 6.85 -6.72
CA LEU A 4 -16.80 7.12 -5.73
C LEU A 4 -16.17 7.83 -4.52
N GLU A 5 -16.72 8.99 -4.16
CA GLU A 5 -16.20 9.79 -3.05
C GLU A 5 -17.18 9.82 -1.88
N PHE A 6 -16.64 9.72 -0.66
CA PHE A 6 -17.39 9.76 0.58
C PHE A 6 -16.77 10.75 1.57
N ASP A 7 -17.60 11.52 2.25
CA ASP A 7 -17.13 12.34 3.38
C ASP A 7 -16.66 11.47 4.54
N CYS A 8 -17.42 10.42 4.86
CA CYS A 8 -17.08 9.45 5.88
C CYS A 8 -17.66 8.08 5.54
N ILE A 9 -16.86 7.03 5.70
CA ILE A 9 -17.27 5.63 5.55
C ILE A 9 -16.60 4.79 6.64
N GLU A 10 -17.07 3.58 6.90
CA GLU A 10 -16.40 2.70 7.86
C GLU A 10 -14.99 2.33 7.38
N SER A 11 -14.88 1.77 6.18
CA SER A 11 -13.61 1.42 5.54
C SER A 11 -13.79 1.36 4.02
N THR A 12 -12.95 2.08 3.26
CA THR A 12 -12.94 2.03 1.80
C THR A 12 -12.66 0.61 1.30
N GLN A 13 -11.80 -0.12 2.01
CA GLN A 13 -11.41 -1.48 1.67
C GLN A 13 -12.58 -2.45 1.86
N LEU A 14 -13.25 -2.41 3.02
CA LEU A 14 -14.36 -3.31 3.30
C LEU A 14 -15.51 -3.05 2.34
N PHE A 15 -15.87 -1.77 2.17
CA PHE A 15 -16.94 -1.37 1.26
C PHE A 15 -16.67 -1.87 -0.16
N LEU A 16 -15.50 -1.56 -0.72
CA LEU A 16 -15.20 -1.94 -2.10
C LEU A 16 -15.10 -3.47 -2.23
N ALA A 17 -14.46 -4.16 -1.29
CA ALA A 17 -14.37 -5.62 -1.29
C ALA A 17 -15.75 -6.28 -1.25
N GLU A 18 -16.68 -5.76 -0.44
CA GLU A 18 -18.05 -6.28 -0.37
C GLU A 18 -18.80 -6.07 -1.69
N LYS A 19 -18.73 -4.87 -2.26
CA LYS A 19 -19.40 -4.53 -3.53
C LYS A 19 -18.88 -5.36 -4.70
N ILE A 20 -17.57 -5.60 -4.78
CA ILE A 20 -16.98 -6.50 -5.78
C ILE A 20 -17.46 -7.95 -5.54
N ARG A 21 -17.49 -8.43 -4.28
CA ARG A 21 -17.92 -9.80 -3.96
C ARG A 21 -19.39 -10.06 -4.33
N LYS A 22 -20.25 -9.05 -4.15
CA LYS A 22 -21.66 -9.09 -4.52
C LYS A 22 -21.94 -8.75 -5.99
N GLU A 23 -20.90 -8.46 -6.77
CA GLU A 23 -20.99 -8.06 -8.18
C GLU A 23 -21.82 -6.78 -8.41
N GLU A 24 -21.94 -5.93 -7.38
CA GLU A 24 -22.64 -4.64 -7.43
C GLU A 24 -21.78 -3.54 -8.05
N LEU A 25 -20.45 -3.67 -7.95
CA LEU A 25 -19.46 -2.83 -8.61
C LEU A 25 -18.47 -3.71 -9.40
N LYS A 26 -17.79 -3.14 -10.40
CA LYS A 26 -16.80 -3.83 -11.24
C LYS A 26 -15.53 -3.01 -11.37
N ALA A 27 -14.39 -3.69 -11.49
CA ALA A 27 -13.15 -3.03 -11.85
C ALA A 27 -13.18 -2.51 -13.31
N PRO A 28 -12.43 -1.44 -13.66
CA PRO A 28 -11.62 -0.62 -12.77
C PRO A 28 -12.44 0.47 -12.06
N ILE A 29 -12.36 0.51 -10.73
CA ILE A 29 -13.08 1.50 -9.89
C ILE A 29 -12.24 1.88 -8.66
N MET A 30 -12.40 3.11 -8.18
CA MET A 30 -11.80 3.62 -6.96
C MET A 30 -12.86 4.17 -6.00
N VAL A 31 -12.64 3.99 -4.72
CA VAL A 31 -13.41 4.58 -3.62
C VAL A 31 -12.47 5.43 -2.79
N ILE A 32 -12.82 6.68 -2.54
CA ILE A 32 -12.04 7.63 -1.74
C ILE A 32 -12.88 8.09 -0.57
N ALA A 33 -12.27 8.26 0.60
CA ALA A 33 -12.94 8.80 1.77
C ALA A 33 -12.11 9.90 2.44
N GLN A 34 -12.78 10.98 2.87
CA GLN A 34 -12.14 12.03 3.67
C GLN A 34 -11.84 11.56 5.09
N LYS A 35 -12.69 10.67 5.64
CA LYS A 35 -12.55 10.05 6.96
C LYS A 35 -12.97 8.58 6.94
N GLN A 36 -12.34 7.78 7.80
CA GLN A 36 -12.78 6.42 8.11
C GLN A 36 -13.17 6.30 9.58
N SER A 37 -14.34 5.71 9.87
CA SER A 37 -14.78 5.47 11.26
C SER A 37 -14.39 4.09 11.80
N GLY A 38 -13.97 3.17 10.92
CA GLY A 38 -13.60 1.79 11.25
C GLY A 38 -12.48 1.30 10.34
N GLY A 39 -11.45 2.12 10.16
CA GLY A 39 -10.34 1.81 9.26
C GLY A 39 -9.63 0.51 9.67
N ILE A 40 -9.23 -0.28 8.67
CA ILE A 40 -8.59 -1.58 8.87
C ILE A 40 -7.18 -1.56 8.27
N GLY A 41 -6.22 -2.01 9.05
CA GLY A 41 -4.86 -2.33 8.61
C GLY A 41 -4.69 -3.83 8.32
N SER A 42 -3.46 -4.23 8.03
CA SER A 42 -3.15 -5.64 7.80
C SER A 42 -3.47 -6.50 9.03
N ARG A 43 -3.84 -7.77 8.80
CA ARG A 43 -4.22 -8.74 9.85
C ARG A 43 -5.39 -8.31 10.75
N GLY A 44 -6.25 -7.40 10.28
CA GLY A 44 -7.39 -6.91 11.05
C GLY A 44 -7.02 -5.92 12.15
N ASN A 45 -5.80 -5.38 12.14
CA ASN A 45 -5.42 -4.28 13.03
C ASN A 45 -6.31 -3.07 12.76
N VAL A 46 -6.63 -2.31 13.81
CA VAL A 46 -7.38 -1.05 13.65
C VAL A 46 -6.45 0.02 13.08
N TRP A 47 -6.91 0.74 12.06
CA TRP A 47 -6.29 2.00 11.66
C TRP A 47 -6.85 3.10 12.55
N GLU A 48 -6.05 3.57 13.49
CA GLU A 48 -6.48 4.49 14.56
C GLU A 48 -6.90 5.88 14.05
N ASN A 49 -7.50 6.68 14.94
CA ASN A 49 -7.99 8.02 14.66
C ASN A 49 -6.83 8.96 14.31
N VAL A 50 -6.65 9.21 13.01
CA VAL A 50 -5.75 10.23 12.46
C VAL A 50 -6.52 11.54 12.36
N GLN A 51 -5.89 12.66 12.71
CA GLN A 51 -6.51 13.99 12.62
C GLN A 51 -6.95 14.30 11.18
N GLU A 52 -6.06 14.10 10.21
CA GLU A 52 -6.34 14.20 8.78
C GLU A 52 -5.63 13.08 8.02
N GLY A 53 -6.38 12.29 7.26
CA GLY A 53 -5.85 11.20 6.45
C GLY A 53 -6.33 11.26 5.00
N LEU A 54 -5.62 10.52 4.15
CA LEU A 54 -6.03 10.14 2.81
C LEU A 54 -6.32 8.64 2.82
N TYR A 55 -7.54 8.26 2.49
CA TYR A 55 -7.99 6.87 2.46
C TYR A 55 -8.63 6.60 1.11
N PHE A 56 -8.11 5.62 0.40
CA PHE A 56 -8.74 5.14 -0.81
C PHE A 56 -8.50 3.65 -1.03
N SER A 57 -9.44 3.01 -1.70
CA SER A 57 -9.30 1.65 -2.20
C SER A 57 -9.65 1.60 -3.67
N PHE A 58 -8.91 0.83 -4.44
CA PHE A 58 -9.16 0.65 -5.87
C PHE A 58 -9.20 -0.83 -6.23
N ALA A 59 -10.00 -1.16 -7.22
CA ALA A 59 -10.15 -2.51 -7.75
C ALA A 59 -9.65 -2.56 -9.19
N LEU A 60 -8.78 -3.52 -9.48
CA LEU A 60 -8.27 -3.80 -10.82
C LEU A 60 -8.42 -5.29 -11.12
N ASP A 61 -8.76 -5.65 -12.35
CA ASP A 61 -8.70 -7.06 -12.76
C ASP A 61 -7.26 -7.55 -12.78
N SER A 62 -7.04 -8.82 -12.43
CA SER A 62 -5.72 -9.46 -12.40
C SER A 62 -5.01 -9.37 -13.76
N ASN A 63 -5.79 -9.42 -14.85
CA ASN A 63 -5.28 -9.25 -16.22
C ASN A 63 -4.79 -7.83 -16.51
N ALA A 64 -5.20 -6.84 -15.72
CA ALA A 64 -4.73 -5.46 -15.79
C ALA A 64 -3.45 -5.24 -14.96
N LEU A 65 -2.99 -6.21 -14.16
CA LEU A 65 -1.69 -6.12 -13.47
C LEU A 65 -0.54 -6.45 -14.44
N PRO A 66 0.72 -6.04 -14.14
CA PRO A 66 1.86 -6.51 -14.90
C PRO A 66 1.95 -8.04 -14.89
N GLN A 67 2.21 -8.65 -16.06
CA GLN A 67 2.28 -10.11 -16.19
C GLN A 67 3.43 -10.72 -15.39
N ASP A 68 4.48 -9.94 -15.12
CA ASP A 68 5.64 -10.35 -14.34
C ASP A 68 5.47 -10.15 -12.82
N LEU A 69 4.32 -9.67 -12.35
CA LEU A 69 4.05 -9.40 -10.93
C LEU A 69 3.59 -10.66 -10.18
N PRO A 70 4.38 -11.18 -9.22
CA PRO A 70 3.91 -12.21 -8.30
C PRO A 70 2.74 -11.68 -7.47
N LEU A 71 1.69 -12.49 -7.30
CA LEU A 71 0.51 -12.07 -6.52
C LEU A 71 0.88 -11.73 -5.07
N GLU A 72 1.88 -12.43 -4.53
CA GLU A 72 2.44 -12.22 -3.21
C GLU A 72 3.00 -10.80 -3.02
N SER A 73 3.44 -10.18 -4.11
CA SER A 73 4.14 -8.90 -4.14
C SER A 73 3.27 -7.71 -4.53
N VAL A 74 1.96 -7.89 -4.63
CA VAL A 74 1.03 -6.81 -5.03
C VAL A 74 1.09 -5.62 -4.07
N SER A 75 1.22 -5.84 -2.76
CA SER A 75 1.34 -4.76 -1.78
C SER A 75 2.67 -4.00 -1.89
N ILE A 76 3.76 -4.70 -2.19
CA ILE A 76 5.07 -4.09 -2.46
C ILE A 76 4.99 -3.26 -3.75
N TYR A 77 4.40 -3.81 -4.81
CA TYR A 77 4.24 -3.15 -6.09
C TYR A 77 3.49 -1.82 -5.97
N PHE A 78 2.27 -1.85 -5.40
CA PHE A 78 1.47 -0.63 -5.25
C PHE A 78 2.02 0.32 -4.18
N GLY A 79 2.61 -0.20 -3.11
CA GLY A 79 3.27 0.63 -2.11
C GLY A 79 4.47 1.38 -2.68
N PHE A 80 5.27 0.72 -3.51
CA PHE A 80 6.42 1.34 -4.17
C PHE A 80 5.95 2.36 -5.20
N LEU A 81 4.95 2.01 -6.03
CA LEU A 81 4.38 2.93 -7.01
C LEU A 81 3.83 4.21 -6.35
N PHE A 82 3.07 4.06 -5.26
CA PHE A 82 2.54 5.20 -4.51
C PHE A 82 3.66 6.04 -3.87
N LYS A 83 4.69 5.39 -3.31
CA LYS A 83 5.88 6.08 -2.81
C LYS A 83 6.62 6.85 -3.91
N GLU A 84 6.73 6.32 -5.13
CA GLU A 84 7.32 7.07 -6.26
C GLU A 84 6.49 8.30 -6.62
N VAL A 85 5.15 8.21 -6.57
CA VAL A 85 4.25 9.36 -6.76
C VAL A 85 4.50 10.42 -5.70
N LEU A 86 4.56 10.04 -4.42
CA LEU A 86 4.87 10.99 -3.34
C LEU A 86 6.25 11.63 -3.50
N ARG A 87 7.24 10.86 -4.00
CA ARG A 87 8.59 11.37 -4.30
C ARG A 87 8.59 12.42 -5.40
N GLU A 88 7.71 12.32 -6.41
CA GLU A 88 7.58 13.35 -7.46
C GLU A 88 7.16 14.71 -6.88
N PHE A 89 6.42 14.72 -5.78
CA PHE A 89 6.08 15.92 -5.01
C PHE A 89 7.15 16.31 -3.96
N GLY A 90 8.27 15.59 -3.89
CA GLY A 90 9.39 15.88 -2.99
C GLY A 90 9.35 15.19 -1.63
N SER A 91 8.43 14.24 -1.40
CA SER A 91 8.36 13.48 -0.16
C SER A 91 9.56 12.55 0.01
N LYS A 92 10.00 12.38 1.26
CA LYS A 92 11.03 11.40 1.68
C LYS A 92 10.44 10.08 2.18
N ILE A 93 9.13 9.88 2.02
CA ILE A 93 8.48 8.63 2.40
C ILE A 93 9.13 7.46 1.67
N TRP A 94 9.40 6.40 2.39
CA TRP A 94 9.99 5.16 1.89
C TRP A 94 9.09 3.97 2.24
N LEU A 95 9.25 2.87 1.50
CA LEU A 95 8.48 1.65 1.71
C LEU A 95 9.23 0.70 2.64
N LYS A 96 8.73 0.51 3.86
CA LYS A 96 9.17 -0.54 4.76
C LYS A 96 8.45 -1.83 4.41
N TYR A 97 9.21 -2.93 4.33
CA TYR A 97 8.70 -4.26 4.07
C TYR A 97 7.61 -4.66 5.10
N PRO A 98 6.54 -5.35 4.66
CA PRO A 98 6.18 -5.60 3.25
C PRO A 98 5.28 -4.52 2.62
N ASN A 99 4.68 -3.65 3.43
CA ASN A 99 3.53 -2.86 2.99
C ASN A 99 3.31 -1.58 3.81
N ASP A 100 4.31 -1.11 4.55
CA ASP A 100 4.18 0.07 5.38
C ASP A 100 4.92 1.26 4.76
N LEU A 101 4.29 2.43 4.76
CA LEU A 101 4.92 3.67 4.36
C LEU A 101 5.54 4.33 5.58
N TYR A 102 6.80 4.72 5.49
CA TYR A 102 7.57 5.29 6.60
C TYR A 102 8.18 6.63 6.21
N LYS A 103 8.27 7.52 7.19
CA LYS A 103 9.13 8.71 7.16
C LYS A 103 10.10 8.57 8.32
N ASP A 104 11.40 8.63 8.03
CA ASP A 104 12.45 8.30 8.99
C ASP A 104 12.16 6.93 9.65
N CYS A 105 11.94 6.89 10.96
CA CYS A 105 11.61 5.68 11.72
C CYS A 105 10.13 5.57 12.11
N GLN A 106 9.26 6.45 11.61
CA GLN A 106 7.84 6.46 11.97
C GLN A 106 6.96 5.98 10.81
N LYS A 107 5.99 5.14 11.11
CA LYS A 107 4.96 4.73 10.16
C LYS A 107 4.03 5.92 9.87
N VAL A 108 3.83 6.21 8.59
CA VAL A 108 2.94 7.28 8.11
C VAL A 108 1.75 6.74 7.32
N GLY A 109 1.80 5.48 6.90
CA GLY A 109 0.81 4.93 5.97
C GLY A 109 0.97 3.44 5.78
N GLY A 110 0.09 2.85 5.00
CA GLY A 110 0.11 1.41 4.73
C GLY A 110 -0.77 1.01 3.58
N ILE A 111 -0.47 -0.18 3.05
CA ILE A 111 -1.15 -0.78 1.91
C ILE A 111 -1.76 -2.11 2.33
N ILE A 112 -3.00 -2.37 1.95
CA ILE A 112 -3.66 -3.67 2.14
C ILE A 112 -4.22 -4.15 0.80
N CYS A 113 -4.15 -5.45 0.56
CA CYS A 113 -4.59 -6.04 -0.71
C CYS A 113 -5.48 -7.25 -0.42
N THR A 114 -6.55 -7.42 -1.18
CA THR A 114 -7.49 -8.53 -1.05
C THR A 114 -7.87 -9.04 -2.44
N LYS A 115 -7.59 -10.32 -2.70
CA LYS A 115 -8.01 -10.97 -3.94
C LYS A 115 -9.46 -11.44 -3.82
N ILE A 116 -10.29 -11.08 -4.80
CA ILE A 116 -11.69 -11.51 -4.90
C ILE A 116 -11.92 -12.03 -6.32
N LYS A 117 -11.99 -13.35 -6.48
CA LYS A 117 -11.99 -14.00 -7.81
C LYS A 117 -10.80 -13.48 -8.64
N GLU A 118 -11.08 -12.90 -9.81
CA GLU A 118 -10.08 -12.33 -10.71
C GLU A 118 -9.80 -10.84 -10.46
N THR A 119 -10.36 -10.24 -9.41
CA THR A 119 -10.18 -8.82 -9.10
C THR A 119 -9.31 -8.63 -7.86
N MET A 120 -8.34 -7.71 -7.96
CA MET A 120 -7.53 -7.25 -6.85
C MET A 120 -8.06 -5.94 -6.29
N VAL A 121 -8.45 -5.94 -5.00
CA VAL A 121 -8.85 -4.75 -4.25
C VAL A 121 -7.69 -4.29 -3.38
N CYS A 122 -7.15 -3.11 -3.62
CA CYS A 122 -6.00 -2.54 -2.93
C CYS A 122 -6.39 -1.25 -2.21
N GLY A 123 -6.17 -1.20 -0.91
CA GLY A 123 -6.41 -0.03 -0.05
C GLY A 123 -5.11 0.63 0.34
N ILE A 124 -5.08 1.96 0.30
CA ILE A 124 -3.96 2.80 0.74
C ILE A 124 -4.49 3.79 1.77
N GLY A 125 -3.85 3.81 2.93
CA GLY A 125 -4.04 4.81 3.96
C GLY A 125 -2.77 5.62 4.17
N LEU A 126 -2.89 6.94 4.24
CA LEU A 126 -1.79 7.86 4.50
C LEU A 126 -2.21 8.92 5.52
N ASN A 127 -1.38 9.11 6.54
CA ASN A 127 -1.53 10.16 7.53
C ASN A 127 -1.04 11.48 6.95
N LEU A 128 -1.92 12.47 6.85
CA LEU A 128 -1.57 13.81 6.36
C LEU A 128 -1.24 14.73 7.52
N LYS A 129 -2.03 14.66 8.59
CA LYS A 129 -1.75 15.28 9.89
C LYS A 129 -2.11 14.33 11.01
N ASN A 130 -1.26 14.28 12.02
CA ASN A 130 -1.42 13.38 13.13
C ASN A 130 -0.89 14.04 14.41
N ASP A 131 -1.66 13.93 15.49
CA ASP A 131 -1.27 14.43 16.82
C ASP A 131 -0.61 13.34 17.68
N ASN A 132 -0.67 12.07 17.25
CA ASN A 132 -0.05 10.94 17.95
C ASN A 132 1.47 10.91 17.69
N GLN A 133 2.28 10.85 18.74
CA GLN A 133 3.75 10.79 18.65
C GLN A 133 4.29 9.45 18.11
N GLU A 134 3.50 8.37 18.13
CA GLU A 134 3.90 7.05 17.65
C GLU A 134 3.90 6.95 16.12
N PHE A 135 3.05 7.73 15.45
CA PHE A 135 2.92 7.71 13.99
C PHE A 135 3.35 9.04 13.38
N GLY A 136 4.00 8.97 12.24
CA GLY A 136 4.33 10.16 11.48
C GLY A 136 3.18 10.60 10.59
N SER A 137 3.42 11.71 9.89
CA SER A 137 2.58 12.24 8.83
C SER A 137 3.41 12.63 7.61
N LEU A 138 2.72 12.84 6.48
CA LEU A 138 3.26 13.37 5.23
C LEU A 138 4.15 14.60 5.48
N ASP A 139 5.28 14.67 4.77
CA ASP A 139 6.34 15.66 4.93
C ASP A 139 6.34 16.77 3.88
N ILE A 140 5.28 16.84 3.08
CA ILE A 140 5.11 17.79 1.99
C ILE A 140 3.73 18.44 2.05
N GLN A 141 3.62 19.63 1.45
CA GLN A 141 2.36 20.33 1.25
C GLN A 141 1.86 20.07 -0.17
N VAL A 142 0.88 19.18 -0.29
CA VAL A 142 0.23 18.82 -1.55
C VAL A 142 -1.23 18.47 -1.23
N SER A 143 -2.16 18.76 -2.14
CA SER A 143 -3.57 18.43 -1.93
C SER A 143 -3.81 16.92 -2.05
N LYS A 144 -4.92 16.44 -1.46
CA LYS A 144 -5.31 15.02 -1.57
C LYS A 144 -5.60 14.67 -3.02
N GLU A 145 -6.24 15.59 -3.71
CA GLU A 145 -6.66 15.51 -5.10
C GLU A 145 -5.44 15.36 -6.02
N GLU A 146 -4.39 16.18 -5.84
CA GLU A 146 -3.15 16.06 -6.61
C GLU A 146 -2.43 14.72 -6.41
N ILE A 147 -2.38 14.21 -5.16
CA ILE A 147 -1.81 12.88 -4.88
C ILE A 147 -2.59 11.79 -5.60
N VAL A 148 -3.92 11.80 -5.46
CA VAL A 148 -4.80 10.76 -6.04
C VAL A 148 -4.75 10.82 -7.56
N ASP A 149 -4.83 11.99 -8.17
CA ASP A 149 -4.77 12.16 -9.62
C ASP A 149 -3.45 11.65 -10.19
N SER A 150 -2.33 11.99 -9.55
CA SER A 150 -1.01 11.49 -9.96
C SER A 150 -0.91 9.96 -9.81
N PHE A 151 -1.48 9.41 -8.74
CA PHE A 151 -1.54 7.96 -8.55
C PHE A 151 -2.41 7.27 -9.60
N ILE A 152 -3.60 7.78 -9.92
CA ILE A 152 -4.46 7.25 -10.99
C ILE A 152 -3.71 7.28 -12.33
N GLN A 153 -3.02 8.38 -12.64
CA GLN A 153 -2.18 8.45 -13.84
C GLN A 153 -1.08 7.38 -13.86
N SER A 154 -0.51 7.02 -12.70
CA SER A 154 0.48 5.95 -12.60
C SER A 154 -0.11 4.56 -12.86
N LEU A 155 -1.41 4.36 -12.59
CA LEU A 155 -2.14 3.11 -12.86
C LEU A 155 -2.59 2.99 -14.31
N GLU A 156 -3.08 4.08 -14.91
CA GLU A 156 -3.74 4.05 -16.23
C GLU A 156 -2.82 4.35 -17.40
N ASN A 157 -1.75 5.12 -17.19
CA ASN A 157 -0.85 5.47 -18.27
C ASN A 157 0.10 4.31 -18.57
N ASN A 158 -0.14 3.60 -19.66
CA ASN A 158 0.72 2.50 -20.12
C ASN A 158 2.21 2.87 -20.23
N LYS A 159 2.56 4.15 -20.46
CA LYS A 159 3.96 4.60 -20.47
C LYS A 159 4.57 4.76 -19.07
N LYS A 160 3.74 5.00 -18.05
CA LYS A 160 4.14 5.09 -16.63
C LYS A 160 4.03 3.74 -15.91
N LYS A 161 3.31 2.77 -16.48
CA LYS A 161 3.13 1.44 -15.89
C LYS A 161 4.45 0.69 -15.81
N LEU A 162 5.00 0.61 -14.60
CA LEU A 162 6.24 -0.11 -14.33
C LEU A 162 5.98 -1.62 -14.28
N SER A 163 6.90 -2.41 -14.84
CA SER A 163 6.91 -3.86 -14.66
C SER A 163 7.34 -4.22 -13.23
N TRP A 164 7.01 -5.42 -12.77
CA TRP A 164 7.52 -5.89 -11.47
C TRP A 164 9.04 -5.90 -11.44
N LYS A 165 9.72 -6.36 -12.49
CA LYS A 165 11.18 -6.33 -12.59
C LYS A 165 11.76 -4.92 -12.37
N GLN A 166 11.13 -3.89 -12.93
CA GLN A 166 11.58 -2.50 -12.75
C GLN A 166 11.38 -2.00 -11.31
N ILE A 167 10.22 -2.30 -10.71
CA ILE A 167 9.96 -1.95 -9.31
C ILE A 167 10.91 -2.72 -8.39
N PHE A 168 11.04 -4.03 -8.57
CA PHE A 168 11.91 -4.90 -7.80
C PHE A 168 13.36 -4.41 -7.82
N SER A 169 13.89 -4.07 -9.01
CA SER A 169 15.26 -3.58 -9.15
C SER A 169 15.52 -2.27 -8.38
N LYS A 170 14.51 -1.40 -8.25
CA LYS A 170 14.65 -0.18 -7.45
C LYS A 170 14.47 -0.47 -5.96
N TYR A 171 13.46 -1.26 -5.62
CA TYR A 171 13.15 -1.60 -4.24
C TYR A 171 14.26 -2.41 -3.57
N SER A 172 14.95 -3.29 -4.30
CA SER A 172 16.08 -4.06 -3.77
C SER A 172 17.25 -3.18 -3.33
N LEU A 173 17.45 -2.02 -3.95
CA LEU A 173 18.46 -1.02 -3.53
C LEU A 173 18.06 -0.31 -2.23
N GLU A 174 16.75 -0.15 -2.00
CA GLU A 174 16.21 0.49 -0.79
C GLU A 174 15.97 -0.50 0.35
N PHE A 175 15.93 -1.80 0.03
CA PHE A 175 15.63 -2.87 0.99
C PHE A 175 16.53 -2.86 2.24
N PRO A 176 17.83 -2.52 2.19
CA PRO A 176 18.68 -2.42 3.40
C PRO A 176 18.17 -1.46 4.47
N ASN A 177 17.32 -0.48 4.13
CA ASN A 177 16.67 0.40 5.12
C ASN A 177 15.80 -0.39 6.12
N ASN A 178 15.39 -1.61 5.76
CA ASN A 178 14.63 -2.51 6.62
C ASN A 178 15.47 -3.14 7.74
N PHE A 179 16.80 -3.14 7.66
CA PHE A 179 17.67 -3.95 8.53
C PHE A 179 17.65 -3.56 10.02
N GLN A 180 17.16 -2.36 10.34
CA GLN A 180 16.94 -1.92 11.73
C GLN A 180 15.56 -2.31 12.29
N PHE A 181 14.69 -2.90 11.47
CA PHE A 181 13.31 -3.21 11.83
C PHE A 181 13.07 -4.70 12.05
N THR A 182 11.92 -4.97 12.63
CA THR A 182 11.42 -6.31 12.92
C THR A 182 10.00 -6.46 12.39
N PHE A 183 9.54 -7.70 12.22
CA PHE A 183 8.16 -7.99 11.87
C PHE A 183 7.61 -9.17 12.67
N HIS A 184 6.29 -9.16 12.88
CA HIS A 184 5.59 -10.25 13.56
C HIS A 184 5.24 -11.37 12.59
N HIS A 185 5.55 -12.61 12.99
CA HIS A 185 5.15 -13.85 12.31
C HIS A 185 4.92 -14.97 13.34
N ASN A 186 3.74 -15.60 13.32
CA ASN A 186 3.36 -16.68 14.25
C ASN A 186 3.66 -16.39 15.72
N GLY A 187 3.36 -15.17 16.19
CA GLY A 187 3.60 -14.74 17.57
C GLY A 187 5.07 -14.45 17.93
N ARG A 188 6.00 -14.55 16.96
CA ARG A 188 7.41 -14.23 17.14
C ARG A 188 7.77 -12.93 16.44
N LEU A 189 8.74 -12.22 17.01
CA LEU A 189 9.36 -11.05 16.41
C LEU A 189 10.61 -11.49 15.64
N ILE A 190 10.62 -11.28 14.33
CA ILE A 190 11.72 -11.68 13.45
C ILE A 190 12.46 -10.42 12.99
N SER A 191 13.79 -10.42 13.12
CA SER A 191 14.66 -9.33 12.65
C SER A 191 14.81 -9.34 11.14
N LEU A 192 14.80 -8.16 10.52
CA LEU A 192 15.10 -8.00 9.09
C LEU A 192 16.60 -7.82 8.82
N ARG A 193 17.44 -7.71 9.86
CA ARG A 193 18.87 -7.37 9.75
C ARG A 193 19.63 -8.20 8.73
N ASP A 194 19.44 -9.51 8.77
CA ASP A 194 20.17 -10.46 7.91
C ASP A 194 19.24 -11.08 6.84
N SER A 195 18.15 -10.37 6.52
CA SER A 195 17.18 -10.84 5.53
C SER A 195 17.66 -10.61 4.09
N THR A 196 17.38 -11.58 3.22
CA THR A 196 17.64 -11.46 1.78
C THR A 196 16.33 -11.33 1.01
N LEU A 197 16.13 -10.21 0.31
CA LEU A 197 14.99 -10.02 -0.58
C LEU A 197 15.13 -10.89 -1.84
N CYS A 198 14.13 -11.70 -2.13
CA CYS A 198 14.06 -12.57 -3.31
C CYS A 198 13.27 -11.92 -4.46
N GLU A 199 13.50 -12.35 -5.69
CA GLU A 199 12.87 -11.79 -6.91
C GLU A 199 11.34 -11.89 -6.93
N ASP A 200 10.75 -12.81 -6.16
CA ASP A 200 9.30 -12.92 -5.98
C ASP A 200 8.74 -11.95 -4.92
N GLY A 201 9.60 -11.13 -4.31
CA GLY A 201 9.35 -10.20 -3.20
C GLY A 201 9.18 -10.87 -1.83
N SER A 202 9.40 -12.18 -1.73
CA SER A 202 9.59 -12.83 -0.43
C SER A 202 10.95 -12.46 0.17
N ILE A 203 11.12 -12.73 1.47
CA ILE A 203 12.41 -12.59 2.14
C ILE A 203 12.87 -13.95 2.67
N LEU A 204 14.18 -14.18 2.63
CA LEU A 204 14.82 -15.28 3.33
C LEU A 204 15.42 -14.77 4.64
N VAL A 205 15.07 -15.39 5.76
CA VAL A 205 15.65 -15.12 7.08
C VAL A 205 16.06 -16.46 7.67
N GLU A 206 17.35 -16.63 7.97
CA GLU A 206 17.89 -17.88 8.56
C GLU A 206 17.53 -19.16 7.77
N GLY A 207 17.39 -19.05 6.44
CA GLY A 207 17.02 -20.17 5.56
C GLY A 207 15.51 -20.43 5.43
N GLU A 208 14.67 -19.72 6.19
CA GLU A 208 13.22 -19.76 6.07
C GLU A 208 12.71 -18.64 5.14
N ARG A 209 11.73 -18.96 4.27
CA ARG A 209 11.14 -18.01 3.32
C ARG A 209 9.83 -17.44 3.86
N PHE A 210 9.72 -16.12 3.85
CA PHE A 210 8.53 -15.39 4.29
C PHE A 210 7.96 -14.56 3.14
N TYR A 211 6.66 -14.73 2.90
CA TYR A 211 5.93 -13.96 1.88
C TYR A 211 5.21 -12.76 2.50
N SER A 212 5.03 -11.72 1.68
CA SER A 212 4.26 -10.52 2.00
C SER A 212 2.75 -10.75 2.00
N LEU A 213 2.26 -11.76 1.26
CA LEU A 213 0.83 -12.09 1.23
C LEU A 213 0.40 -12.59 2.61
N ARG A 214 -0.56 -11.87 3.21
CA ARG A 214 -1.14 -12.18 4.52
C ARG A 214 -2.62 -11.89 4.49
#